data_AF-A0A843JMG3-F1
#
_entry.id   AF-A0A843JMG3-F1
#
_cell.length_a   1.000
_cell.length_b   1.000
_cell.length_c   1.000
_cell.angle_alpha   90.00
_cell.angle_beta   90.00
_cell.angle_gamma   90.00
#
_symmetry.space_group_name_H-M   'P 1'
#
loop_
_entity.id
_entity.type
_entity.pdbx_description
1 polymer ?
#
loop_
_entity_poly.entity_id
_entity_poly.type
_entity_poly.pdbx_seq_one_letter_code
_entity_poly.pdbx_strand_id
1 'polypeptide(L)'
;MEDYFLGGRSMNPYVTAMSAQASDMSSWLLMGLPGAVLLLGIGEAWIGIGLAIGSYLSWLLVAKKLRIHSEVSGNALTVPEYFSNRFNDKKGVLRIVAAVIILFFFVIYVASGFKGSGVIFTTIFPEIGLEIAMAIGGIIIVAYTFMGGFKA
;
A
#
# COMPACT_ATOMS: atom_id res chain seq x y z
N MET A 1 -15.50 -5.25 13.04
CA MET A 1 -14.35 -5.64 12.20
C MET A 1 -14.53 -5.20 10.75
N GLU A 2 -15.67 -5.46 10.10
CA GLU A 2 -15.93 -4.90 8.74
C GLU A 2 -15.83 -3.38 8.67
N ASP A 3 -16.29 -2.64 9.67
CA ASP A 3 -16.10 -1.18 9.72
C ASP A 3 -14.63 -0.74 9.75
N TYR A 4 -13.75 -1.54 10.38
CA TYR A 4 -12.33 -1.23 10.51
C TYR A 4 -11.53 -1.60 9.26
N PHE A 5 -11.97 -2.61 8.49
CA PHE A 5 -11.29 -3.09 7.28
C PHE A 5 -11.91 -2.60 5.97
N LEU A 6 -13.20 -2.26 5.95
CA LEU A 6 -13.96 -1.88 4.74
C LEU A 6 -14.68 -0.54 4.89
N GLY A 7 -14.59 0.11 6.06
CA GLY A 7 -15.33 1.35 6.32
C GLY A 7 -16.86 1.19 6.21
N GLY A 8 -17.38 -0.02 6.42
CA GLY A 8 -18.81 -0.32 6.28
C GLY A 8 -19.29 -0.41 4.83
N ARG A 9 -18.38 -0.46 3.83
CA ARG A 9 -18.70 -0.44 2.39
C ARG A 9 -19.49 0.78 1.93
N SER A 10 -19.56 1.82 2.77
CA SER A 10 -20.26 3.08 2.51
C SER A 10 -19.33 4.19 1.99
N MET A 11 -18.04 3.88 1.83
CA MET A 11 -17.05 4.82 1.31
C MET A 11 -17.30 5.09 -0.17
N ASN A 12 -17.25 6.37 -0.56
CA ASN A 12 -17.42 6.77 -1.94
C ASN A 12 -16.36 6.06 -2.84
N PRO A 13 -16.75 5.48 -3.99
CA PRO A 13 -15.81 4.83 -4.91
C PRO A 13 -14.59 5.69 -5.28
N TYR A 14 -14.76 7.01 -5.41
CA TYR A 14 -13.66 7.93 -5.69
C TYR A 14 -12.66 8.00 -4.53
N VAL A 15 -13.13 8.05 -3.28
CA VAL A 15 -12.28 8.08 -2.08
C VAL A 15 -11.52 6.77 -1.92
N THR A 16 -12.20 5.64 -2.16
CA THR A 16 -11.57 4.31 -2.09
C THR A 16 -10.50 4.14 -3.17
N ALA A 17 -10.78 4.59 -4.40
CA ALA A 17 -9.82 4.54 -5.49
C ALA A 17 -8.61 5.45 -5.22
N MET A 18 -8.83 6.67 -4.71
CA MET A 18 -7.73 7.58 -4.33
C MET A 18 -6.89 7.01 -3.18
N SER A 19 -7.50 6.41 -2.16
CA SER A 19 -6.78 5.76 -1.05
C SER A 19 -5.91 4.59 -1.53
N ALA A 20 -6.46 3.75 -2.42
CA ALA A 20 -5.71 2.66 -3.05
C ALA A 20 -4.53 3.19 -3.87
N GLN A 21 -4.75 4.22 -4.70
CA GLN A 21 -3.68 4.83 -5.49
C GLN A 21 -2.67 5.59 -4.63
N ALA A 22 -3.06 6.26 -3.55
CA ALA A 22 -2.12 6.91 -2.63
C ALA A 22 -1.22 5.89 -1.93
N SER A 23 -1.75 4.70 -1.63
CA SER A 23 -0.97 3.59 -1.06
C SER A 23 0.02 3.01 -2.08
N ASP A 24 -0.39 2.90 -3.34
CA ASP A 24 0.49 2.46 -4.45
C ASP A 24 1.58 3.52 -4.74
N MET A 25 1.17 4.79 -4.79
CA MET A 25 2.02 5.96 -5.03
C MET A 25 2.65 6.45 -3.73
N SER A 26 3.50 5.59 -3.16
CA SER A 26 4.25 5.84 -1.92
C SER A 26 5.36 6.91 -2.07
N SER A 27 6.25 7.00 -1.07
CA SER A 27 7.49 7.80 -1.12
C SER A 27 8.33 7.57 -2.39
N TRP A 28 8.14 6.45 -3.09
CA TRP A 28 8.70 6.18 -4.42
C TRP A 28 8.41 7.28 -5.44
N LEU A 29 7.20 7.84 -5.48
CA LEU A 29 6.86 8.82 -6.51
C LEU A 29 7.43 10.21 -6.17
N LEU A 30 7.62 10.50 -4.89
CA LEU A 30 8.18 11.78 -4.43
C LEU A 30 9.72 11.83 -4.54
N MET A 31 10.41 10.71 -4.30
CA MET A 31 11.88 10.67 -4.32
C MET A 31 12.47 9.74 -5.39
N GLY A 32 11.82 8.60 -5.66
CA GLY A 32 12.29 7.63 -6.64
C GLY A 32 12.15 8.11 -8.07
N LEU A 33 10.96 8.56 -8.49
CA LEU A 33 10.72 9.03 -9.86
C LEU A 33 11.55 10.28 -10.21
N PRO A 34 11.61 11.35 -9.38
CA PRO A 34 12.47 12.49 -9.67
C PRO A 34 13.95 12.13 -9.63
N GLY A 35 14.37 11.23 -8.71
CA GLY A 35 15.74 10.72 -8.67
C GLY A 35 16.13 9.97 -9.94
N ALA A 36 15.23 9.11 -10.45
CA ALA A 36 15.43 8.41 -11.72
C ALA A 36 15.53 9.39 -12.90
N VAL A 37 14.63 10.37 -12.97
CA VAL A 37 14.66 11.41 -14.03
C VAL A 37 15.94 12.24 -13.97
N LEU A 38 16.43 12.59 -12.78
CA LEU A 38 17.67 13.35 -12.62
C LEU A 38 18.91 12.54 -13.06
N LEU A 39 18.92 11.22 -12.80
CA LEU A 39 20.05 10.36 -13.10
C LEU A 39 20.06 9.82 -14.54
N LEU A 40 18.88 9.49 -15.07
CA LEU A 40 18.71 8.79 -16.35
C LEU A 40 18.08 9.68 -17.44
N GLY A 41 17.64 10.87 -17.07
CA GLY A 41 17.08 11.87 -17.97
C GLY A 41 15.55 11.84 -18.09
N ILE A 42 15.03 12.75 -18.91
CA ILE A 42 13.57 12.98 -19.04
C ILE A 42 12.80 11.79 -19.65
N GLY A 43 13.51 10.82 -20.24
CA GLY A 43 12.91 9.59 -20.75
C GLY A 43 12.18 8.79 -19.67
N GLU A 44 12.62 8.88 -18.42
CA GLU A 44 11.98 8.20 -17.29
C GLU A 44 10.58 8.77 -16.96
N ALA A 45 10.21 9.94 -17.49
CA ALA A 45 8.84 10.46 -17.36
C ALA A 45 7.79 9.51 -17.96
N TRP A 46 8.18 8.65 -18.91
CA TRP A 46 7.31 7.60 -19.47
C TRP A 46 6.87 6.57 -18.43
N ILE A 47 7.59 6.40 -17.32
CA ILE A 47 7.17 5.55 -16.20
C ILE A 47 5.78 5.98 -15.71
N GLY A 48 5.52 7.28 -15.59
CA GLY A 48 4.21 7.78 -15.13
C GLY A 48 3.07 7.38 -16.06
N ILE A 49 3.29 7.44 -17.38
CA ILE A 49 2.30 7.04 -18.39
C ILE A 49 2.09 5.51 -18.35
N GLY A 50 3.18 4.75 -18.26
CA GLY A 50 3.14 3.29 -18.14
C GLY A 50 2.37 2.84 -16.90
N LEU A 51 2.62 3.47 -15.75
CA LEU A 51 1.89 3.22 -14.51
C LEU A 51 0.40 3.55 -14.67
N ALA A 52 0.04 4.70 -15.23
CA ALA A 52 -1.36 5.06 -15.42
C ALA A 52 -2.12 4.03 -16.27
N ILE A 53 -1.54 3.61 -17.40
CA ILE A 53 -2.15 2.59 -18.27
C ILE A 53 -2.19 1.24 -17.57
N GLY A 54 -1.10 0.83 -16.93
CA GLY A 54 -0.98 -0.44 -16.22
C GLY A 54 -1.99 -0.57 -15.07
N SER A 55 -2.11 0.47 -14.24
CA SER A 55 -3.10 0.53 -13.16
C SER A 55 -4.52 0.45 -13.72
N TYR A 56 -4.83 1.22 -14.78
CA TYR A 56 -6.15 1.16 -15.41
C TYR A 56 -6.49 -0.25 -15.94
N LEU A 57 -5.57 -0.88 -16.67
CA LEU A 57 -5.77 -2.23 -17.20
C LEU A 57 -5.87 -3.29 -16.09
N SER A 58 -5.08 -3.16 -15.02
CA SER A 58 -5.15 -4.03 -13.85
C SER A 58 -6.54 -3.99 -13.21
N TRP A 59 -7.08 -2.79 -13.00
CA TRP A 59 -8.43 -2.62 -12.48
C TRP A 59 -9.50 -3.17 -13.42
N LEU A 60 -9.40 -2.88 -14.72
CA LEU A 60 -10.38 -3.32 -15.71
C LEU A 60 -10.43 -4.85 -15.85
N LEU A 61 -9.27 -5.51 -15.87
CA LEU A 61 -9.15 -6.94 -16.18
C LEU A 61 -9.21 -7.83 -14.94
N VAL A 62 -8.62 -7.39 -13.82
CA VAL A 62 -8.41 -8.22 -12.63
C VAL A 62 -9.44 -7.90 -11.54
N ALA A 63 -9.69 -6.62 -11.22
CA ALA A 63 -10.46 -6.25 -10.04
C ALA A 63 -11.90 -6.79 -10.08
N LYS A 64 -12.60 -6.66 -11.22
CA LYS A 64 -13.96 -7.19 -11.38
C LYS A 64 -14.02 -8.70 -11.19
N LYS A 65 -13.09 -9.44 -11.80
CA LYS A 65 -13.04 -10.90 -11.68
C LYS A 65 -12.73 -11.30 -10.25
N LEU A 66 -11.75 -10.67 -9.62
CA LEU A 66 -11.36 -10.96 -8.24
C LEU A 66 -12.52 -10.73 -7.28
N ARG A 67 -13.28 -9.63 -7.44
CA ARG A 67 -14.45 -9.33 -6.61
C ARG A 67 -15.53 -10.42 -6.73
N ILE A 68 -15.91 -10.80 -7.94
CA ILE A 68 -16.91 -11.86 -8.16
C ILE A 68 -16.45 -13.17 -7.51
N HIS A 69 -15.17 -13.54 -7.69
CA HIS A 69 -14.64 -14.77 -7.10
C HIS A 69 -14.52 -14.70 -5.57
N SER A 70 -14.23 -13.53 -5.00
CA SER A 70 -14.20 -13.35 -3.55
C SER A 70 -15.56 -13.59 -2.92
N GLU A 71 -16.65 -13.15 -3.58
CA GLU A 71 -18.02 -13.29 -3.11
C GLU A 71 -18.44 -14.75 -3.05
N VAL A 72 -18.24 -15.51 -4.13
CA VAL A 72 -18.55 -16.94 -4.18
C VAL A 72 -17.63 -17.79 -3.29
N SER A 73 -16.44 -17.28 -2.94
CA SER A 73 -15.49 -17.95 -2.04
C SER A 73 -15.67 -17.49 -0.59
N GLY A 74 -16.92 -17.39 -0.12
CA GLY A 74 -17.25 -17.02 1.25
C GLY A 74 -17.11 -15.52 1.56
N ASN A 75 -17.22 -14.64 0.55
CA ASN A 75 -17.07 -13.19 0.68
C ASN A 75 -15.76 -12.79 1.41
N ALA A 76 -14.65 -13.42 1.01
CA ALA A 76 -13.34 -13.18 1.58
C ALA A 76 -12.94 -11.70 1.51
N LEU A 77 -12.42 -11.17 2.62
CA LEU A 77 -12.04 -9.76 2.74
C LEU A 77 -10.56 -9.52 2.45
N THR A 78 -9.74 -10.57 2.56
CA THR A 78 -8.29 -10.49 2.34
C THR A 78 -7.82 -11.49 1.29
N VAL A 79 -6.67 -11.23 0.66
CA VAL A 79 -6.07 -12.14 -0.33
C VAL A 79 -5.72 -13.52 0.27
N PRO A 80 -5.11 -13.63 1.48
CA PRO A 80 -4.87 -14.92 2.11
C PRO A 80 -6.14 -15.72 2.40
N GLU A 81 -7.20 -15.04 2.84
CA GLU A 81 -8.51 -15.65 3.07
C GLU A 81 -9.15 -16.11 1.77
N TYR A 82 -9.09 -15.29 0.71
CA TYR A 82 -9.56 -15.67 -0.62
C TYR A 82 -8.88 -16.94 -1.12
N PHE A 83 -7.55 -17.05 -0.98
CA PHE A 83 -6.83 -18.25 -1.37
C PHE A 83 -7.20 -19.45 -0.50
N SER A 84 -7.30 -19.27 0.82
CA SER A 84 -7.72 -20.33 1.73
C SER A 84 -9.09 -20.88 1.35
N ASN A 85 -10.05 -20.01 1.04
CA ASN A 85 -11.42 -20.39 0.70
C ASN A 85 -11.51 -21.00 -0.71
N ARG A 86 -10.83 -20.40 -1.70
CA ARG A 86 -10.83 -20.88 -3.09
C ARG A 86 -10.23 -22.26 -3.24
N PHE A 87 -9.15 -22.55 -2.50
CA PHE A 87 -8.47 -23.85 -2.55
C PHE A 87 -8.95 -24.82 -1.46
N ASN A 88 -9.97 -24.44 -0.69
CA ASN A 88 -10.55 -25.25 0.39
C ASN A 88 -9.48 -25.75 1.39
N ASP A 89 -8.54 -24.86 1.73
CA ASP A 89 -7.43 -25.15 2.62
C ASP A 89 -7.91 -25.24 4.08
N LYS A 90 -8.23 -26.47 4.50
CA LYS A 90 -8.69 -26.78 5.87
C LYS A 90 -7.59 -26.67 6.92
N LYS A 91 -6.31 -26.68 6.51
CA LYS A 91 -5.15 -26.63 7.42
C LYS A 91 -4.61 -25.21 7.59
N GLY A 92 -5.05 -24.26 6.75
CA GLY A 92 -4.64 -22.85 6.80
C GLY A 92 -3.19 -22.60 6.39
N VAL A 93 -2.53 -23.58 5.77
CA VAL A 93 -1.14 -23.48 5.32
C VAL A 93 -0.98 -22.37 4.30
N LEU A 94 -1.87 -22.29 3.31
CA LEU A 94 -1.86 -21.29 2.26
C LEU A 94 -2.10 -19.89 2.82
N ARG A 95 -2.98 -19.78 3.82
CA ARG A 95 -3.22 -18.53 4.54
C ARG A 95 -1.97 -18.05 5.27
N ILE A 96 -1.28 -18.95 5.98
CA ILE A 96 -0.06 -18.62 6.74
C ILE A 96 1.07 -18.22 5.79
N VAL A 97 1.32 -19.00 4.74
CA VAL A 97 2.37 -18.71 3.75
C VAL A 97 2.12 -17.36 3.09
N ALA A 98 0.90 -17.10 2.62
CA ALA A 98 0.55 -15.81 2.03
C ALA A 98 0.71 -14.65 3.04
N ALA A 99 0.26 -14.82 4.28
CA ALA A 99 0.39 -13.81 5.32
C ALA A 99 1.87 -13.51 5.64
N VAL A 100 2.73 -14.51 5.73
CA VAL A 100 4.18 -14.34 5.99
C VAL A 100 4.85 -13.61 4.83
N ILE A 101 4.56 -14.00 3.59
CA ILE A 101 5.09 -13.33 2.40
C ILE A 101 4.66 -11.85 2.39
N ILE A 102 3.38 -11.58 2.58
CA ILE A 102 2.85 -10.22 2.65
C ILE A 102 3.57 -9.44 3.75
N LEU A 103 3.63 -9.99 4.96
CA LEU A 103 4.26 -9.33 6.10
C LEU A 103 5.73 -8.99 5.83
N PHE A 104 6.49 -9.94 5.26
CA PHE A 104 7.90 -9.72 4.94
C PHE A 104 8.10 -8.56 3.97
N PHE A 105 7.39 -8.57 2.83
CA PHE A 105 7.49 -7.48 1.85
C PHE A 105 6.94 -6.16 2.39
N PHE A 106 5.89 -6.20 3.20
CA PHE A 106 5.27 -5.00 3.77
C PHE A 106 6.19 -4.34 4.81
N VAL A 107 6.94 -5.12 5.59
CA VAL A 107 7.95 -4.58 6.52
C VAL A 107 9.03 -3.80 5.75
N ILE A 108 9.54 -4.35 4.65
CA ILE A 108 10.54 -3.67 3.81
C ILE A 108 9.95 -2.39 3.21
N TYR A 109 8.72 -2.47 2.69
CA TYR A 109 8.01 -1.33 2.13
C TYR A 109 7.84 -0.21 3.17
N VAL A 110 7.32 -0.52 4.36
CA VAL A 110 7.12 0.45 5.45
C VAL A 110 8.47 1.03 5.92
N ALA A 111 9.50 0.20 6.07
CA ALA A 111 10.84 0.66 6.42
C ALA A 111 11.41 1.66 5.40
N SER A 112 11.17 1.42 4.10
CA SER A 112 11.56 2.37 3.04
C SER A 112 10.82 3.71 3.16
N GLY A 113 9.54 3.68 3.55
CA GLY A 113 8.73 4.88 3.81
C GLY A 113 9.26 5.70 4.99
N PHE A 114 9.64 5.04 6.10
CA PHE A 114 10.26 5.71 7.25
C PHE A 114 11.59 6.37 6.90
N LYS A 115 12.43 5.70 6.11
CA LYS A 115 13.69 6.30 5.64
C LYS A 115 13.41 7.49 4.73
N GLY A 116 12.45 7.37 3.81
CA GLY A 116 12.06 8.46 2.90
C GLY A 116 11.57 9.69 3.64
N SER A 117 10.67 9.52 4.62
CA SER A 117 10.19 10.64 5.45
C SER A 117 11.33 11.27 6.25
N GLY A 118 12.20 10.47 6.87
CA GLY A 118 13.39 10.94 7.58
C GLY A 118 14.27 11.82 6.70
N VAL A 119 14.61 11.36 5.49
CA VAL A 119 15.44 12.12 4.53
C VAL A 119 14.79 13.46 4.18
N ILE A 120 13.48 13.47 3.90
CA ILE A 120 12.74 14.71 3.62
C ILE A 120 12.84 15.68 4.80
N PHE A 121 12.56 15.22 6.02
CA PHE A 121 12.63 16.06 7.22
C PHE A 121 14.03 16.61 7.46
N THR A 122 15.08 15.80 7.31
CA THR A 122 16.48 16.28 7.45
C THR A 122 16.91 17.24 6.34
N THR A 123 16.27 17.16 5.16
CA THR A 123 16.56 18.10 4.07
C THR A 123 15.95 19.49 4.37
N ILE A 124 14.81 19.53 5.05
CA ILE A 124 14.11 20.77 5.43
C ILE A 124 14.67 21.35 6.74
N PHE A 125 15.02 20.48 7.69
CA PHE A 125 15.55 20.82 9.01
C PHE A 125 16.91 20.12 9.23
N PRO A 126 18.00 20.67 8.68
CA PRO A 126 19.31 20.05 8.71
C PRO A 126 19.89 19.87 10.12
N GLU A 127 19.39 20.63 11.09
CA GLU A 127 19.82 20.59 12.49
C GLU A 127 19.32 19.33 13.21
N ILE A 128 18.30 18.67 12.66
CA ILE A 128 17.74 17.44 13.21
C ILE A 128 18.42 16.25 12.55
N GLY A 129 19.08 15.40 13.35
CA GLY A 129 19.69 14.17 12.84
C GLY A 129 18.66 13.19 12.27
N LEU A 130 19.07 12.41 11.26
CA LEU A 130 18.20 11.45 10.55
C LEU A 130 17.49 10.47 11.49
N GLU A 131 18.21 9.93 12.48
CA GLU A 131 17.65 8.98 13.44
C GLU A 131 16.52 9.59 14.27
N ILE A 132 16.68 10.86 14.69
CA ILE A 132 15.68 11.59 15.48
C ILE A 132 14.48 11.94 14.60
N ALA A 133 14.71 12.41 13.37
CA ALA A 133 13.64 12.69 12.41
C ALA A 133 12.81 11.44 12.10
N MET A 134 13.47 10.30 11.88
CA MET A 134 12.80 9.01 11.67
C MET A 134 12.02 8.55 12.90
N ALA A 135 12.56 8.73 14.12
CA ALA A 135 11.88 8.35 15.35
C ALA A 135 10.61 9.17 15.58
N ILE A 136 10.67 10.50 15.37
CA ILE A 136 9.51 11.39 15.50
C ILE A 136 8.44 11.03 14.46
N GLY A 137 8.83 10.86 13.19
CA GLY A 137 7.92 10.40 12.13
C GLY A 137 7.31 9.03 12.45
N GLY A 138 8.12 8.12 12.99
CA GLY A 138 7.76 6.86 13.65
C GLY A 138 6.56 6.99 14.57
N ILE A 139 6.74 7.76 15.63
CA ILE A 139 5.76 7.94 16.70
C ILE A 139 4.46 8.53 16.14
N ILE A 140 4.55 9.54 15.28
CA ILE A 140 3.38 10.16 14.66
C ILE A 140 2.61 9.13 13.82
N ILE A 141 3.32 8.37 12.97
CA ILE A 141 2.70 7.34 12.12
C ILE A 141 1.98 6.28 12.96
N VAL A 142 2.65 5.76 13.98
CA VAL A 142 2.06 4.78 14.89
C VAL A 142 0.83 5.38 15.58
N ALA A 143 0.94 6.58 16.15
CA ALA A 143 -0.15 7.22 16.88
C ALA A 143 -1.41 7.38 16.01
N TYR A 144 -1.30 7.96 14.80
CA TYR A 144 -2.48 8.15 13.95
C TYR A 144 -3.00 6.81 13.38
N THR A 145 -2.12 5.82 13.13
CA THR A 145 -2.54 4.50 12.64
C THR A 145 -3.39 3.77 13.67
N PHE A 146 -3.03 3.83 14.95
CA PHE A 146 -3.82 3.25 16.05
C PHE A 146 -5.16 3.97 16.26
N MET A 147 -5.23 5.27 15.98
CA MET A 147 -6.46 6.06 16.15
C MET A 147 -7.43 5.96 14.96
N GLY A 148 -6.94 5.70 13.74
CA GLY A 148 -7.70 5.93 12.51
C GLY A 148 -8.48 4.76 11.90
N GLY A 149 -7.91 3.55 11.84
CA GLY A 149 -8.48 2.44 11.04
C GLY A 149 -8.72 2.80 9.56
N PHE A 150 -9.46 1.98 8.79
CA PHE A 150 -9.76 2.25 7.36
C PHE A 150 -10.69 3.46 7.13
N LYS A 151 -11.28 4.03 8.19
CA LYS A 151 -12.20 5.18 8.13
C LYS A 151 -11.51 6.55 8.30
N ALA A 152 -10.22 6.58 8.63
CA ALA A 152 -9.43 7.81 8.70
C ALA A 152 -8.89 8.23 7.33
#